data_AF-A0A524KYS4-F1
#
_entry.id   AF-A0A524KYS4-F1
#
_cell.length_a   1.000
_cell.length_b   1.000
_cell.length_c   1.000
_cell.angle_alpha   90.00
_cell.angle_beta   90.00
_cell.angle_gamma   90.00
#
_symmetry.space_group_name_H-M   'P 1'
#
loop_
_entity.id
_entity.type
_entity.pdbx_description
1 polymer ?
#
loop_
_entity_poly.entity_id
_entity_poly.type
_entity_poly.pdbx_seq_one_letter_code
_entity_poly.pdbx_strand_id
1 'polypeptide(L)'
;RVCAFSGIAQPDGFRKILEPLCGEIASFVSFPDHHVYTEGDVEHIRTACRDCGAQIILTTEKDGIKLTRFSDFFQDVYLLRINMEMIPSSPTLEECILTQLKI
;
A
#
# COMPACT_ATOMS: atom_id res chain seq x y z
N ARG A 1 14.98 8.32 2.89
CA ARG A 1 13.88 9.12 3.48
C ARG A 1 12.63 8.93 2.61
N VAL A 2 11.57 8.37 3.15
CA VAL A 2 10.39 7.91 2.39
C VAL A 2 9.17 8.78 2.68
N CYS A 3 8.43 9.15 1.64
CA CYS A 3 7.08 9.68 1.73
C CYS A 3 6.12 8.56 1.30
N ALA A 4 5.27 8.09 2.21
CA ALA A 4 4.33 7.03 1.93
C ALA A 4 2.89 7.54 1.86
N PHE A 5 2.04 6.82 1.15
CA PHE A 5 0.60 7.06 1.17
C PHE A 5 -0.20 5.79 0.96
N SER A 6 -1.47 5.79 1.34
CA SER A 6 -2.36 4.64 1.11
C SER A 6 -3.85 5.02 1.12
N GLY A 7 -4.64 4.33 0.30
CA GLY A 7 -6.10 4.37 0.26
C GLY A 7 -6.71 3.01 0.65
N ILE A 8 -6.31 2.53 1.83
CA ILE A 8 -6.74 1.24 2.39
C ILE A 8 -7.50 1.41 3.70
N ALA A 9 -8.29 0.41 4.09
CA ALA A 9 -9.11 0.46 5.31
C ALA A 9 -8.33 0.69 6.62
N GLN A 10 -7.08 0.23 6.71
CA GLN A 10 -6.25 0.36 7.91
C GLN A 10 -4.88 0.99 7.59
N PRO A 11 -4.83 2.32 7.35
CA PRO A 11 -3.60 3.02 6.97
C PRO A 11 -2.53 2.97 8.07
N ASP A 12 -2.92 3.03 9.35
CA ASP A 12 -1.98 2.94 10.48
C ASP A 12 -1.27 1.58 10.55
N GLY A 13 -1.96 0.50 10.17
CA GLY A 13 -1.37 -0.84 10.07
C GLY A 13 -0.29 -0.88 9.00
N PHE A 14 -0.56 -0.28 7.84
CA PHE A 14 0.42 -0.16 6.77
C PHE A 14 1.62 0.70 7.18
N ARG A 15 1.39 1.85 7.82
CA ARG A 15 2.49 2.68 8.34
C ARG A 15 3.41 1.90 9.29
N LYS A 16 2.83 1.13 10.23
CA LYS A 16 3.60 0.28 11.15
C LYS A 16 4.41 -0.80 10.45
N ILE A 17 3.93 -1.35 9.32
CA ILE A 17 4.68 -2.30 8.49
C ILE A 17 5.88 -1.60 7.84
N LEU A 18 5.73 -0.33 7.42
CA LEU A 18 6.79 0.41 6.74
C LEU A 18 7.91 0.87 7.67
N GLU A 19 7.62 1.22 8.92
CA GLU A 19 8.60 1.71 9.89
C GLU A 19 9.87 0.84 9.99
N PRO A 20 9.78 -0.50 10.20
CA PRO A 20 10.98 -1.34 10.23
C PRO A 20 11.60 -1.61 8.85
N LEU A 21 10.85 -1.46 7.74
CA LEU A 21 11.32 -1.79 6.39
C LEU A 21 12.07 -0.64 5.71
N CYS A 22 11.58 0.58 5.92
CA CYS A 22 12.00 1.77 5.18
C CYS A 22 12.91 2.70 6.01
N GLY A 23 13.11 2.40 7.29
CA GLY A 23 13.79 3.27 8.24
C GLY A 23 12.96 4.52 8.55
N GLU A 24 13.21 5.62 7.84
CA GLU A 24 12.54 6.90 8.11
C GLU A 24 11.37 7.16 7.15
N ILE A 25 10.15 7.14 7.71
CA ILE A 25 8.92 7.64 7.07
C ILE A 25 8.75 9.12 7.40
N ALA A 26 9.20 9.99 6.50
CA ALA A 26 9.21 11.45 6.71
C ALA A 26 7.84 12.09 6.54
N SER A 27 6.95 11.46 5.77
CA SER A 27 5.54 11.85 5.63
C SER A 27 4.70 10.63 5.33
N PHE A 28 3.44 10.65 5.78
CA PHE A 28 2.45 9.62 5.49
C PHE A 28 1.10 10.26 5.18
N VAL A 29 0.61 10.11 3.95
CA VAL A 29 -0.68 10.65 3.49
C VAL A 29 -1.72 9.53 3.46
N SER A 30 -2.76 9.62 4.28
CA SER A 30 -3.86 8.65 4.30
C SER A 30 -5.06 9.14 3.49
N PHE A 31 -5.57 8.28 2.62
CA PHE A 31 -6.83 8.47 1.91
C PHE A 31 -7.89 7.47 2.40
N PRO A 32 -9.19 7.72 2.19
CA PRO A 32 -10.24 6.75 2.49
C PRO A 32 -10.02 5.40 1.80
N ASP A 33 -10.62 4.34 2.34
CA ASP A 33 -10.58 3.05 1.65
C ASP A 33 -11.27 3.14 0.28
N HIS A 34 -10.75 2.38 -0.68
CA HIS A 34 -11.20 2.44 -2.08
C HIS A 34 -11.08 3.82 -2.75
N HIS A 35 -10.26 4.73 -2.21
CA HIS A 35 -10.08 6.07 -2.77
C HIS A 35 -9.80 6.05 -4.27
N VAL A 36 -10.49 6.93 -5.00
CA VAL A 36 -10.29 7.17 -6.43
C VAL A 36 -9.40 8.40 -6.55
N TYR A 37 -8.11 8.18 -6.78
CA TYR A 37 -7.13 9.26 -6.87
C TYR A 37 -7.48 10.28 -7.97
N THR A 38 -7.26 11.55 -7.71
CA THR A 38 -7.44 12.65 -8.66
C THR A 38 -6.10 13.31 -8.98
N GLU A 39 -6.05 14.15 -10.01
CA GLU A 39 -4.86 14.98 -10.28
C GLU A 39 -4.47 15.84 -9.06
N GLY A 40 -5.47 16.35 -8.33
CA GLY A 40 -5.24 17.10 -7.09
C GLY A 40 -4.59 16.25 -6.00
N ASP A 41 -4.95 14.97 -5.89
CA ASP A 41 -4.31 14.06 -4.94
C ASP A 41 -2.86 13.75 -5.32
N VAL A 42 -2.59 13.58 -6.62
CA VAL A 42 -1.24 13.36 -7.14
C VAL A 42 -0.33 14.55 -6.80
N GLU A 43 -0.80 15.77 -7.06
CA GLU A 43 -0.04 16.98 -6.72
C GLU A 43 0.11 17.19 -5.21
N HIS A 44 -0.90 16.79 -4.41
CA HIS A 44 -0.79 16.77 -2.96
C HIS A 44 0.33 15.82 -2.50
N ILE A 45 0.39 14.60 -3.03
CA ILE A 45 1.44 13.61 -2.69
C ILE A 45 2.82 14.12 -3.11
N ARG A 46 2.95 14.66 -4.33
CA ARG A 46 4.21 15.25 -4.82
C ARG A 46 4.70 16.38 -3.92
N THR A 47 3.79 17.25 -3.50
CA THR A 47 4.11 18.37 -2.61
C THR A 47 4.54 17.87 -1.25
N ALA A 48 3.79 16.94 -0.64
CA ALA A 48 4.16 16.34 0.64
C ALA A 48 5.55 15.66 0.59
N CYS A 49 5.87 14.97 -0.50
CA CYS A 49 7.18 14.35 -0.71
C CYS A 49 8.31 15.40 -0.79
N ARG A 50 8.11 16.44 -1.61
CA ARG A 50 9.07 17.53 -1.79
C ARG A 50 9.31 18.30 -0.49
N ASP A 51 8.26 18.65 0.25
CA ASP A 51 8.34 19.46 1.46
C ASP A 51 9.07 18.72 2.60
N CYS A 52 8.92 17.40 2.67
CA CYS A 52 9.66 16.57 3.62
C CYS A 52 11.03 16.12 3.09
N GLY A 53 11.43 16.51 1.87
CA GLY A 53 12.69 16.12 1.25
C GLY A 53 12.84 14.60 1.08
N ALA A 54 11.73 13.90 0.86
CA ALA A 54 11.76 12.46 0.60
C ALA A 54 12.29 12.19 -0.82
N GLN A 55 13.01 11.08 -0.96
CA GLN A 55 13.59 10.63 -2.23
C GLN A 55 12.80 9.48 -2.85
N ILE A 56 11.89 8.89 -2.08
CA ILE A 56 11.09 7.74 -2.45
C ILE A 56 9.65 8.06 -2.13
N ILE A 57 8.79 7.93 -3.13
CA ILE A 57 7.33 7.91 -2.97
C ILE A 57 6.91 6.45 -2.95
N LEU A 58 6.16 6.03 -1.92
CA LEU A 58 5.80 4.64 -1.72
C LEU A 58 4.31 4.45 -1.41
N THR A 59 3.69 3.45 -2.01
CA THR A 59 2.30 3.05 -1.69
C THR A 59 2.11 1.54 -1.77
N THR A 60 0.88 1.07 -1.55
CA THR A 60 0.53 -0.34 -1.68
C THR A 60 0.38 -0.73 -3.15
N GLU A 61 0.60 -2.00 -3.50
CA GLU A 61 0.27 -2.51 -4.84
C GLU A 61 -1.20 -2.24 -5.22
N LYS A 62 -2.12 -2.36 -4.24
CA LYS A 62 -3.56 -2.09 -4.42
C LYS A 62 -3.83 -0.67 -4.92
N ASP A 63 -3.16 0.32 -4.34
CA ASP A 63 -3.30 1.71 -4.74
C ASP A 63 -2.54 2.01 -6.05
N GLY A 64 -1.40 1.37 -6.27
CA GLY A 64 -0.63 1.45 -7.52
C GLY A 64 -1.47 1.18 -8.77
N ILE A 65 -2.34 0.16 -8.73
CA ILE A 65 -3.24 -0.16 -9.86
C ILE A 65 -4.10 1.05 -10.26
N LYS A 66 -4.58 1.82 -9.29
CA LYS A 66 -5.45 2.98 -9.52
C LYS A 66 -4.71 4.21 -10.07
N LEU A 67 -3.39 4.22 -9.91
CA LEU A 67 -2.50 5.31 -10.34
C LEU A 67 -1.99 5.14 -11.76
N THR A 68 -2.20 3.98 -12.40
CA THR A 68 -1.75 3.69 -13.77
C THR A 68 -2.20 4.71 -14.82
N ARG A 69 -3.32 5.40 -14.59
CA ARG A 69 -3.80 6.51 -15.44
C ARG A 69 -2.96 7.79 -15.33
N PHE A 70 -2.20 7.98 -14.26
CA PHE A 70 -1.27 9.09 -14.04
C PHE A 70 0.15 8.63 -14.39
N SER A 71 0.38 8.28 -15.66
CA SER A 71 1.58 7.54 -16.08
C SER A 71 2.91 8.16 -15.62
N ASP A 72 3.07 9.49 -15.75
CA ASP A 72 4.27 10.21 -15.28
C ASP A 72 4.49 10.04 -13.78
N PHE A 73 3.43 10.19 -12.98
CA PHE A 73 3.53 10.01 -11.53
C PHE A 73 3.76 8.55 -11.16
N PHE A 74 3.09 7.61 -11.83
CA PHE A 74 3.19 6.19 -11.54
C PHE A 74 4.61 5.64 -11.71
N GLN A 75 5.38 6.17 -12.67
CA GLN A 75 6.78 5.79 -12.88
C GLN A 75 7.70 6.16 -11.70
N ASP A 76 7.33 7.18 -10.92
CA ASP A 76 8.08 7.66 -9.76
C ASP A 76 7.68 6.96 -8.44
N VAL A 77 6.65 6.10 -8.48
CA VAL A 77 6.05 5.50 -7.28
C VAL A 77 6.52 4.05 -7.10
N TYR A 78 7.08 3.77 -5.93
CA TYR A 78 7.42 2.41 -5.50
C TYR A 78 6.19 1.72 -4.90
N LEU A 79 5.96 0.47 -5.30
CA LEU A 79 4.85 -0.34 -4.82
C LEU A 79 5.33 -1.38 -3.82
N LEU A 80 4.79 -1.35 -2.60
CA LEU A 80 4.95 -2.44 -1.65
C LEU A 80 3.88 -3.50 -1.91
N ARG A 81 4.32 -4.68 -2.33
CA ARG A 81 3.48 -5.88 -2.41
C ARG A 81 3.50 -6.59 -1.06
N ILE A 82 2.32 -6.97 -0.58
CA ILE A 82 2.15 -7.81 0.60
C ILE A 82 1.75 -9.20 0.12
N ASN A 83 2.52 -10.21 0.54
CA ASN A 83 2.21 -11.61 0.27
C ASN A 83 1.63 -12.26 1.53
N MET A 84 0.64 -13.13 1.34
CA MET A 84 0.11 -13.99 2.39
C MET A 84 0.66 -15.40 2.18
N GLU A 85 1.19 -15.99 3.24
CA GLU A 85 1.63 -17.39 3.27
C GLU A 85 0.82 -18.14 4.34
N MET A 86 0.24 -19.27 3.94
CA MET A 86 -0.47 -20.17 4.86
C MET A 86 0.53 -21.14 5.47
N ILE A 87 0.69 -21.08 6.79
CA ILE A 87 1.56 -22.01 7.51
C ILE A 87 0.82 -23.36 7.63
N PRO A 88 1.46 -24.50 7.30
CA PRO A 88 0.83 -25.82 7.41
C PRO A 88 0.33 -26.10 8.83
N SER A 89 -0.97 -26.39 8.95
CA SER A 89 -1.63 -26.85 10.18
C SER A 89 -2.49 -28.08 9.90
N SER A 90 -2.84 -28.86 10.92
CA SER A 90 -3.84 -29.92 10.81
C SER A 90 -5.10 -29.54 11.60
N PRO A 91 -6.29 -29.52 10.97
CA PRO A 91 -6.50 -29.65 9.52
C PRO A 91 -5.95 -28.44 8.74
N THR A 92 -5.62 -28.63 7.46
CA THR A 92 -5.19 -27.52 6.60
C THR A 92 -6.40 -26.64 6.23
N LEU A 93 -6.14 -25.42 5.76
CA LEU A 93 -7.22 -24.55 5.26
C LEU A 93 -7.99 -25.24 4.11
N GLU A 94 -7.28 -25.93 3.21
CA GLU A 94 -7.87 -26.68 2.10
C GLU A 94 -8.78 -27.80 2.62
N GLU A 95 -8.33 -28.57 3.61
CA GLU A 95 -9.14 -29.62 4.25
C GLU A 95 -10.41 -29.05 4.90
N CYS A 96 -10.28 -27.91 5.60
CA CYS A 96 -11.43 -27.20 6.17
C CYS A 96 -12.42 -26.74 5.10
N ILE A 97 -11.92 -26.13 4.01
CA ILE A 97 -12.75 -25.64 2.90
C ILE A 97 -13.48 -26.83 2.24
N LEU A 98 -12.77 -27.92 1.93
CA LEU A 98 -13.36 -29.11 1.31
C LEU A 98 -14.46 -29.74 2.17
N THR A 99 -14.22 -29.83 3.48
CA THR A 99 -15.21 -30.38 4.43
C THR A 99 -16.49 -29.54 4.49
N GLN A 100 -16.38 -28.22 4.38
CA GLN A 100 -17.54 -27.31 4.42
C GLN A 100 -18.29 -27.21 3.08
N LEU A 101 -17.61 -27.45 1.96
CA LEU A 101 -18.21 -27.37 0.62
C LEU A 101 -19.04 -28.60 0.23
N LYS A 102 -19.12 -29.65 1.06
CA LYS A 102 -19.84 -30.91 0.79
C LYS A 102 -19.54 -31.49 -0.61
N ILE A 103 -18.29 -31.44 -1.03
CA ILE A 103 -17.79 -32.18 -2.21
C ILE A 103 -17.27 -33.53 -1.73
#